data_AF-A0A563E0B4-F1
#
_entry.id   AF-A0A563E0B4-F1
#
_cell.length_a   1.000
_cell.length_b   1.000
_cell.length_c   1.000
_cell.angle_alpha   90.00
_cell.angle_beta   90.00
_cell.angle_gamma   90.00
#
_symmetry.space_group_name_H-M   'P 1'
#
loop_
_entity.id
_entity.type
_entity.pdbx_description
1 polymer ?
#
loop_
_entity_poly.entity_id
_entity_poly.type
_entity_poly.pdbx_seq_one_letter_code
_entity_poly.pdbx_strand_id
1 'polypeptide(L)'
;MLRQVGGRRRSATGIDVVRADERQDLMGRGGRGGAGESGQVATGLIICTVLGLLTIMFMVMLPEGSAVNQKSGTQNAADAAALAGADGVIKSIVTDLATLPLSAFAPKTFSCGLGETDAARLAASNNAQLTSYCYDWRADQAVVRVQSIRALSGGQHSQAAALAKTGVPWGECAFSSLPKPTPEPTHTPKPTTSGSPSSKPTSSPTSSAPTGPIHLVCGAITIDYTLGPGGRLVLTDPGALSNLLKARLVG
;
A
#
# COMPACT_ATOMS: atom_id res chain seq x y z
N MET A 1 -26.21 -14.75 8.25
CA MET A 1 -25.19 -15.81 8.06
C MET A 1 -23.81 -15.16 8.15
N LEU A 2 -23.21 -15.18 9.34
CA LEU A 2 -21.90 -14.59 9.63
C LEU A 2 -20.83 -15.69 9.55
N ARG A 3 -19.88 -15.54 8.64
CA ARG A 3 -18.73 -16.44 8.51
C ARG A 3 -17.55 -15.80 9.24
N GLN A 4 -17.31 -16.23 10.48
CA GLN A 4 -16.05 -15.99 11.17
C GLN A 4 -14.93 -16.67 10.38
N VAL A 5 -13.92 -15.91 9.96
CA VAL A 5 -12.64 -16.45 9.50
C VAL A 5 -11.60 -16.03 10.52
N GLY A 6 -11.29 -16.95 11.42
CA GLY A 6 -10.13 -16.87 12.29
C GLY A 6 -8.85 -17.15 11.49
N GLY A 7 -7.84 -16.30 11.68
CA GLY A 7 -6.53 -16.43 11.06
C GLY A 7 -5.42 -15.99 12.00
N ARG A 8 -5.14 -16.82 13.02
CA ARG A 8 -3.85 -16.82 13.72
C ARG A 8 -2.78 -17.33 12.75
N ARG A 9 -1.66 -16.64 12.64
CA ARG A 9 -0.32 -17.17 12.96
C ARG A 9 0.73 -16.06 12.84
N ARG A 10 1.29 -15.70 14.00
CA ARG A 10 2.57 -15.00 14.10
C ARG A 10 3.65 -16.00 13.72
N SER A 11 4.42 -15.72 12.67
CA SER A 11 5.70 -16.40 12.42
C SER A 11 6.79 -15.52 13.00
N ALA A 12 7.26 -15.90 14.18
CA ALA A 12 8.49 -15.39 14.76
C ALA A 12 9.66 -16.09 14.06
N THR A 13 10.45 -15.34 13.31
CA THR A 13 11.76 -15.76 12.80
C THR A 13 12.75 -15.75 13.96
N GLY A 14 12.79 -16.85 14.71
CA GLY A 14 13.89 -17.19 15.59
C GLY A 14 15.02 -17.82 14.76
N ILE A 15 16.09 -17.06 14.55
CA ILE A 15 17.34 -17.57 14.00
C ILE A 15 18.11 -18.16 15.18
N ASP A 16 17.95 -19.47 15.40
CA ASP A 16 18.82 -20.21 16.31
C ASP A 16 20.15 -20.48 15.61
N VAL A 17 21.18 -19.73 16.05
CA VAL A 17 22.57 -19.96 15.70
C VAL A 17 23.01 -21.27 16.36
N VAL A 18 23.01 -22.35 15.59
CA VAL A 18 23.53 -23.65 16.03
C VAL A 18 25.04 -23.53 16.23
N ARG A 19 25.43 -23.44 17.49
CA ARG A 19 26.79 -23.52 17.99
C ARG A 19 27.24 -24.98 17.90
N ALA A 20 28.19 -25.27 17.02
CA ALA A 20 28.85 -26.56 16.95
C ALA A 20 29.69 -26.76 18.23
N ASP A 21 29.29 -27.74 19.05
CA ASP A 21 30.05 -28.23 20.20
C ASP A 21 30.91 -29.40 19.73
N GLU A 22 32.21 -29.13 19.60
CA GLU A 22 33.24 -30.10 19.27
C GLU A 22 33.63 -30.82 20.57
N ARG A 23 33.04 -31.98 20.83
CA ARG A 23 33.52 -32.92 21.86
C ARG A 23 34.19 -34.11 21.20
N GLN A 24 35.51 -34.05 21.25
CA GLN A 24 36.41 -35.18 21.11
C GLN A 24 36.35 -36.04 22.38
N ASP A 25 35.90 -37.28 22.25
CA ASP A 25 36.16 -38.38 23.19
C ASP A 25 36.26 -39.66 22.35
N LEU A 26 37.45 -40.07 21.90
CA LEU A 26 38.44 -40.93 22.58
C LEU A 26 37.89 -42.29 23.05
N MET A 27 38.55 -43.33 22.55
CA MET A 27 38.53 -44.77 22.90
C MET A 27 37.39 -45.59 22.28
N GLY A 28 37.59 -46.71 21.58
CA GLY A 28 38.75 -47.59 21.45
C GLY A 28 38.30 -49.05 21.63
N ARG A 29 38.24 -49.84 20.54
CA ARG A 29 38.30 -51.33 20.45
C ARG A 29 37.75 -51.69 19.06
N GLY A 30 38.47 -52.35 18.17
CA GLY A 30 39.32 -53.50 18.37
C GLY A 30 38.74 -54.62 17.50
N GLY A 31 39.23 -54.72 16.27
CA GLY A 31 38.79 -55.71 15.29
C GLY A 31 39.87 -55.95 14.25
N ARG A 32 40.91 -56.70 14.64
CA ARG A 32 41.88 -57.29 13.72
C ARG A 32 41.20 -58.47 12.99
N GLY A 33 40.98 -58.31 11.70
CA GLY A 33 40.99 -59.36 10.68
C GLY A 33 41.49 -58.66 9.41
N GLY A 34 42.63 -58.98 8.83
CA GLY A 34 43.07 -60.31 8.43
C GLY A 34 42.72 -60.48 6.95
N ALA A 35 43.71 -60.21 6.08
CA ALA A 35 43.75 -60.48 4.64
C ALA A 35 42.97 -59.54 3.69
N GLY A 36 43.74 -58.82 2.85
CA GLY A 36 43.32 -58.39 1.52
C GLY A 36 43.62 -56.92 1.20
N GLU A 37 44.83 -56.62 0.71
CA GLU A 37 45.15 -55.35 0.02
C GLU A 37 44.23 -55.07 -1.20
N SER A 38 43.33 -55.98 -1.55
CA SER A 38 42.28 -55.82 -2.55
C SER A 38 40.98 -55.18 -2.03
N GLY A 39 40.78 -55.02 -0.70
CA GLY A 39 39.53 -54.50 -0.11
C GLY A 39 39.46 -52.97 0.01
N GLN A 40 40.61 -52.29 0.04
CA GLN A 40 40.68 -50.83 0.19
C GLN A 40 40.36 -50.09 -1.12
N VAL A 41 40.64 -50.73 -2.27
CA VAL A 41 40.24 -50.24 -3.59
C VAL A 41 38.72 -50.34 -3.77
N ALA A 42 38.11 -51.42 -3.25
CA ALA A 42 36.66 -51.64 -3.37
C ALA A 42 35.83 -50.61 -2.59
N THR A 43 36.25 -50.23 -1.37
CA THR A 43 35.55 -49.20 -0.58
C THR A 43 35.69 -47.81 -1.17
N GLY A 44 36.87 -47.46 -1.72
CA GLY A 44 37.07 -46.20 -2.43
C GLY A 44 36.17 -46.06 -3.66
N LEU A 45 36.00 -47.16 -4.42
CA LEU A 45 35.16 -47.18 -5.62
C LEU A 45 33.68 -47.02 -5.27
N ILE A 46 33.20 -47.67 -4.19
CA ILE A 46 31.82 -47.51 -3.71
C ILE A 46 31.54 -46.06 -3.29
N ILE A 47 32.43 -45.42 -2.52
CA ILE A 47 32.26 -44.03 -2.08
C ILE A 47 32.25 -43.07 -3.28
N CYS A 48 33.18 -43.23 -4.23
CA CYS A 48 33.20 -42.44 -5.45
C CYS A 48 31.91 -42.63 -6.27
N THR A 49 31.39 -43.85 -6.36
CA THR A 49 30.16 -44.13 -7.12
C THR A 49 28.94 -43.49 -6.46
N VAL A 50 28.83 -43.55 -5.13
CA VAL A 50 27.75 -42.90 -4.37
C VAL A 50 27.82 -41.38 -4.49
N LEU A 51 29.01 -40.78 -4.37
CA LEU A 51 29.19 -39.33 -4.54
C LEU A 51 28.92 -38.87 -5.98
N GLY A 52 29.31 -39.67 -6.98
CA GLY A 52 29.01 -39.43 -8.39
C GLY A 52 27.51 -39.49 -8.68
N LEU A 53 26.80 -40.49 -8.13
CA LEU A 53 25.35 -40.59 -8.25
C LEU A 53 24.65 -39.41 -7.55
N LEU A 54 25.13 -38.97 -6.39
CA LEU A 54 24.59 -37.81 -5.69
C LEU A 54 24.80 -36.51 -6.47
N THR A 55 25.96 -36.30 -7.09
CA THR A 55 26.22 -35.10 -7.92
C THR A 55 25.38 -35.10 -9.19
N ILE A 56 25.23 -36.24 -9.86
CA ILE A 56 24.34 -36.38 -11.03
C ILE A 56 22.89 -36.12 -10.61
N MET A 57 22.44 -36.69 -9.49
CA MET A 57 21.09 -36.49 -8.97
C MET A 57 20.83 -35.02 -8.62
N PHE A 58 21.81 -34.33 -8.01
CA PHE A 58 21.73 -32.88 -7.77
C PHE A 58 21.67 -32.08 -9.08
N MET A 59 22.50 -32.39 -10.08
CA MET A 59 22.46 -31.70 -11.37
C MET A 59 21.15 -31.93 -12.12
N VAL A 60 20.56 -33.13 -12.03
CA VAL A 60 19.29 -33.48 -12.68
C VAL A 60 18.08 -32.90 -11.94
N MET A 61 18.17 -32.68 -10.61
CA MET A 61 17.09 -32.05 -9.84
C MET A 61 17.14 -30.51 -9.78
N LEU A 62 18.25 -29.88 -10.16
CA LEU A 62 18.37 -28.41 -10.25
C LEU A 62 17.73 -27.68 -11.46
N PRO A 63 16.99 -28.28 -12.44
CA PRO A 63 16.47 -27.51 -13.58
C PRO A 63 15.37 -26.48 -13.25
N GLU A 64 14.77 -26.49 -12.05
CA GLU A 64 13.54 -25.73 -11.76
C GLU A 64 13.78 -24.35 -11.08
N GLY A 65 15.04 -23.99 -10.77
CA GLY A 65 15.35 -22.77 -10.01
C GLY A 65 15.07 -21.44 -10.75
N SER A 66 15.05 -21.45 -12.08
CA SER A 66 14.90 -20.23 -12.89
C SER A 66 13.45 -19.72 -12.99
N ALA A 67 12.47 -20.62 -12.97
CA ALA A 67 11.05 -20.26 -13.02
C ALA A 67 10.56 -19.64 -11.70
N VAL A 68 11.07 -20.12 -10.56
CA VAL A 68 10.72 -19.61 -9.23
C VAL A 68 11.27 -18.20 -9.00
N ASN A 69 12.52 -17.94 -9.44
CA ASN A 69 13.15 -16.62 -9.31
C ASN A 69 12.43 -15.54 -10.12
N GLN A 70 11.92 -15.84 -11.32
CA GLN A 70 11.19 -14.86 -12.13
C GLN A 70 9.82 -14.50 -11.53
N LYS A 71 9.09 -15.48 -10.98
CA LYS A 71 7.81 -15.22 -10.31
C LYS A 71 7.98 -14.31 -9.09
N SER A 72 9.06 -14.51 -8.33
CA SER A 72 9.39 -13.64 -7.19
C SER A 72 9.70 -12.20 -7.62
N GLY A 73 10.38 -12.02 -8.75
CA GLY A 73 10.71 -10.69 -9.28
C GLY A 73 9.47 -9.90 -9.71
N THR A 74 8.56 -10.53 -10.46
CA THR A 74 7.32 -9.87 -10.92
C THR A 74 6.40 -9.51 -9.74
N GLN A 75 6.33 -10.35 -8.71
CA GLN A 75 5.55 -10.06 -7.51
C GLN A 75 6.14 -8.85 -6.76
N ASN A 76 7.46 -8.84 -6.52
CA ASN A 76 8.12 -7.70 -5.88
C ASN A 76 7.92 -6.40 -6.68
N ALA A 77 7.93 -6.47 -8.01
CA ALA A 77 7.62 -5.33 -8.87
C ALA A 77 6.17 -4.84 -8.69
N ALA A 78 5.20 -5.76 -8.55
CA ALA A 78 3.81 -5.43 -8.31
C ALA A 78 3.62 -4.75 -6.95
N ASP A 79 4.19 -5.33 -5.88
CA ASP A 79 4.08 -4.82 -4.51
C ASP A 79 4.70 -3.42 -4.40
N ALA A 80 5.89 -3.24 -4.98
CA ALA A 80 6.54 -1.94 -5.07
C ALA A 80 5.65 -0.94 -5.84
N ALA A 81 5.16 -1.30 -7.03
CA ALA A 81 4.31 -0.42 -7.84
C ALA A 81 2.99 -0.06 -7.13
N ALA A 82 2.37 -0.99 -6.39
CA ALA A 82 1.19 -0.71 -5.59
C ALA A 82 1.49 0.31 -4.48
N LEU A 83 2.59 0.12 -3.74
CA LEU A 83 3.02 1.04 -2.70
C LEU A 83 3.33 2.44 -3.25
N ALA A 84 4.05 2.51 -4.38
CA ALA A 84 4.35 3.78 -5.06
C ALA A 84 3.08 4.47 -5.55
N GLY A 85 2.14 3.71 -6.09
CA GLY A 85 0.84 4.22 -6.51
C GLY A 85 0.07 4.82 -5.35
N ALA A 86 0.01 4.13 -4.22
CA ALA A 86 -0.64 4.63 -3.01
C ALA A 86 0.07 5.86 -2.40
N ASP A 87 1.40 5.94 -2.43
CA ASP A 87 2.15 7.15 -2.05
C ASP A 87 1.86 8.33 -3.01
N GLY A 88 1.74 8.06 -4.31
CA GLY A 88 1.32 9.05 -5.31
C GLY A 88 -0.08 9.59 -5.03
N VAL A 89 -1.02 8.71 -4.69
CA VAL A 89 -2.37 9.08 -4.24
C VAL A 89 -2.30 10.01 -3.02
N ILE A 90 -1.49 9.68 -2.01
CA ILE A 90 -1.34 10.52 -0.81
C ILE A 90 -0.88 11.94 -1.17
N LYS A 91 0.11 12.09 -2.07
CA LYS A 91 0.60 13.42 -2.49
C LYS A 91 -0.48 14.24 -3.17
N SER A 92 -1.21 13.62 -4.11
CA SER A 92 -2.30 14.28 -4.82
C SER A 92 -3.44 14.65 -3.87
N ILE A 93 -3.84 13.75 -2.99
CA ILE A 93 -4.88 13.99 -1.99
C ILE A 93 -4.49 15.15 -1.06
N VAL A 94 -3.27 15.19 -0.54
CA VAL A 94 -2.81 16.29 0.32
C VAL A 94 -2.86 17.62 -0.43
N THR A 95 -2.53 17.62 -1.72
CA THR A 95 -2.59 18.81 -2.58
C THR A 95 -4.04 19.26 -2.80
N ASP A 96 -4.95 18.33 -3.09
CA ASP A 96 -6.38 18.61 -3.30
C ASP A 96 -7.07 19.06 -2.00
N LEU A 97 -6.70 18.46 -0.87
CA LEU A 97 -7.21 18.78 0.46
C LEU A 97 -6.63 20.09 1.01
N ALA A 98 -5.57 20.66 0.42
CA ALA A 98 -4.95 21.88 0.92
C ALA A 98 -5.94 23.05 0.97
N THR A 99 -6.83 23.14 -0.02
CA THR A 99 -7.91 24.11 -0.05
C THR A 99 -9.22 23.48 -0.47
N LEU A 100 -10.23 23.49 0.41
CA LEU A 100 -11.57 22.99 0.10
C LEU A 100 -12.63 24.10 0.15
N PRO A 101 -13.67 24.03 -0.68
CA PRO A 101 -14.86 24.84 -0.47
C PRO A 101 -15.58 24.44 0.82
N LEU A 102 -16.38 25.36 1.38
CA LEU A 102 -17.29 25.11 2.52
C LEU A 102 -18.44 24.12 2.21
N SER A 103 -18.42 23.44 1.08
CA SER A 103 -19.44 22.46 0.70
C SER A 103 -19.13 21.07 1.27
N ALA A 104 -20.07 20.14 1.11
CA ALA A 104 -19.84 18.73 1.44
C ALA A 104 -18.57 18.20 0.74
N PHE A 105 -17.74 17.48 1.49
CA PHE A 105 -16.59 16.78 0.94
C PHE A 105 -17.07 15.76 -0.09
N ALA A 106 -16.68 15.95 -1.34
CA ALA A 106 -17.08 15.09 -2.45
C ALA A 106 -15.81 14.55 -3.13
N PRO A 107 -15.38 13.31 -2.82
CA PRO A 107 -14.20 12.68 -3.42
C PRO A 107 -14.37 12.32 -4.91
N LYS A 108 -15.27 12.99 -5.64
CA LYS A 108 -15.54 12.76 -7.07
C LYS A 108 -14.32 13.02 -7.96
N THR A 109 -13.32 13.72 -7.45
CA THR A 109 -12.03 13.93 -8.12
C THR A 109 -11.12 12.72 -8.04
N PHE A 110 -11.43 11.72 -7.19
CA PHE A 110 -10.66 10.49 -7.11
C PHE A 110 -11.04 9.52 -8.24
N SER A 111 -10.43 9.72 -9.40
CA SER A 111 -10.55 8.83 -10.56
C SER A 111 -9.49 7.72 -10.55
N CYS A 112 -9.76 6.62 -11.26
CA CYS A 112 -8.69 5.70 -11.65
C CYS A 112 -7.63 6.49 -12.44
N GLY A 113 -6.39 6.51 -11.95
CA GLY A 113 -5.27 7.25 -12.55
C GLY A 113 -4.44 8.06 -11.54
N LEU A 114 -5.03 8.42 -10.39
CA LEU A 114 -4.28 9.05 -9.29
C LEU A 114 -3.17 8.12 -8.81
N GLY A 115 -1.91 8.54 -8.91
CA GLY A 115 -0.75 7.71 -8.53
C GLY A 115 -0.28 6.73 -9.60
N GLU A 116 -0.93 6.66 -10.76
CA GLU A 116 -0.55 5.74 -11.85
C GLU A 116 0.88 5.99 -12.34
N THR A 117 1.27 7.25 -12.52
CA THR A 117 2.62 7.63 -12.98
C THR A 117 3.71 7.12 -12.03
N ASP A 118 3.50 7.23 -10.72
CA ASP A 118 4.46 6.75 -9.72
C ASP A 118 4.52 5.22 -9.71
N ALA A 119 3.37 4.54 -9.83
CA ALA A 119 3.28 3.09 -9.95
C ALA A 119 4.00 2.57 -11.22
N ALA A 120 3.76 3.20 -12.38
CA ALA A 120 4.37 2.85 -13.65
C ALA A 120 5.89 3.00 -13.60
N ARG A 121 6.38 4.11 -13.02
CA ARG A 121 7.81 4.35 -12.85
C ARG A 121 8.46 3.28 -11.99
N LEU A 122 7.84 2.90 -10.87
CA LEU A 122 8.42 1.91 -9.97
C LEU A 122 8.33 0.49 -10.54
N ALA A 123 7.25 0.15 -11.26
CA ALA A 123 7.17 -1.09 -12.02
C ALA A 123 8.33 -1.20 -13.05
N ALA A 124 8.56 -0.13 -13.82
CA ALA A 124 9.62 -0.08 -14.83
C ALA A 124 11.01 -0.26 -14.21
N SER A 125 11.27 0.38 -13.05
CA SER A 125 12.53 0.20 -12.32
C SER A 125 12.78 -1.23 -11.84
N ASN A 126 11.72 -2.03 -11.72
CA ASN A 126 11.77 -3.44 -11.34
C ASN A 126 11.61 -4.40 -12.54
N ASN A 127 11.93 -3.95 -13.76
CA ASN A 127 11.85 -4.74 -15.00
C ASN A 127 10.44 -5.27 -15.32
N ALA A 128 9.40 -4.55 -14.91
CA ALA A 128 8.01 -4.86 -15.22
C ALA A 128 7.32 -3.67 -15.88
N GLN A 129 6.31 -3.94 -16.70
CA GLN A 129 5.43 -2.95 -17.29
C GLN A 129 4.10 -2.95 -16.55
N LEU A 130 3.58 -1.77 -16.22
CA LEU A 130 2.25 -1.61 -15.67
C LEU A 130 1.21 -1.92 -16.75
N THR A 131 0.31 -2.86 -16.48
CA THR A 131 -0.76 -3.26 -17.42
C THR A 131 -2.13 -2.72 -17.02
N SER A 132 -2.37 -2.56 -15.72
CA SER A 132 -3.56 -1.87 -15.23
C SER A 132 -3.30 -1.23 -13.88
N TYR A 133 -3.89 -0.06 -13.68
CA TYR A 133 -3.88 0.66 -12.41
C TYR A 133 -5.27 1.25 -12.14
N CYS A 134 -5.77 1.09 -10.93
CA CYS A 134 -6.87 1.92 -10.45
C CYS A 134 -6.81 2.05 -8.93
N TYR A 135 -7.06 3.27 -8.44
CA TYR A 135 -7.30 3.54 -7.04
C TYR A 135 -8.81 3.63 -6.76
N ASP A 136 -9.33 2.72 -5.94
CA ASP A 136 -10.70 2.77 -5.43
C ASP A 136 -10.71 3.50 -4.09
N TRP A 137 -11.18 4.74 -4.09
CA TRP A 137 -11.30 5.57 -2.89
C TRP A 137 -12.38 5.09 -1.90
N ARG A 138 -13.38 4.30 -2.36
CA ARG A 138 -14.40 3.75 -1.46
C ARG A 138 -13.84 2.61 -0.64
N ALA A 139 -13.03 1.77 -1.27
CA ALA A 139 -12.39 0.62 -0.64
C ALA A 139 -10.99 0.93 -0.07
N ASP A 140 -10.47 2.13 -0.32
CA ASP A 140 -9.10 2.58 -0.07
C ASP A 140 -8.06 1.59 -0.60
N GLN A 141 -8.13 1.29 -1.89
CA GLN A 141 -7.29 0.26 -2.52
C GLN A 141 -6.72 0.72 -3.85
N ALA A 142 -5.39 0.78 -3.93
CA ALA A 142 -4.65 0.88 -5.17
C ALA A 142 -4.44 -0.54 -5.73
N VAL A 143 -5.15 -0.87 -6.79
CA VAL A 143 -5.04 -2.15 -7.49
C VAL A 143 -4.05 -2.00 -8.64
N VAL A 144 -2.98 -2.77 -8.58
CA VAL A 144 -1.93 -2.78 -9.59
C VAL A 144 -1.82 -4.14 -10.24
N ARG A 145 -1.67 -4.15 -11.56
CA ARG A 145 -1.20 -5.32 -12.32
C ARG A 145 0.02 -4.94 -13.13
N VAL A 146 1.01 -5.81 -13.09
CA VAL A 146 2.25 -5.66 -13.85
C VAL A 146 2.54 -6.93 -14.63
N GLN A 147 3.34 -6.77 -15.68
CA GLN A 147 3.82 -7.84 -16.53
C GLN A 147 5.34 -7.73 -16.67
N SER A 148 6.07 -8.83 -16.57
CA SER A 148 7.53 -8.80 -16.75
C SER A 148 7.89 -8.34 -18.16
N ILE A 149 8.89 -7.49 -18.31
CA ILE A 149 9.36 -7.04 -19.63
C ILE A 149 10.03 -8.21 -20.37
N ARG A 150 10.77 -9.06 -19.64
CA ARG A 150 11.40 -10.26 -20.20
C ARG A 150 10.38 -11.39 -20.30
N ALA A 151 10.37 -12.05 -21.45
CA ALA A 151 9.63 -13.29 -21.64
C ALA A 151 10.34 -14.46 -20.93
N LEU A 152 9.55 -15.41 -20.43
CA LEU A 152 9.98 -16.73 -19.96
C LEU A 152 10.46 -17.58 -21.15
N SER A 153 11.12 -18.71 -20.88
CA SER A 153 11.66 -19.61 -21.91
C SER A 153 10.62 -20.14 -22.92
N GLY A 154 9.32 -20.00 -22.64
CA GLY A 154 8.21 -20.31 -23.55
C GLY A 154 7.58 -19.10 -24.26
N GLY A 155 8.21 -17.92 -24.26
CA GLY A 155 7.70 -16.70 -24.89
C GLY A 155 6.56 -16.00 -24.13
N GLN A 156 6.04 -16.62 -23.06
CA GLN A 156 5.06 -16.01 -22.18
C GLN A 156 5.69 -14.95 -21.27
N HIS A 157 4.90 -13.99 -20.80
CA HIS A 157 5.35 -13.02 -19.81
C HIS A 157 4.73 -13.32 -18.45
N SER A 158 5.51 -13.15 -17.38
CA SER A 158 5.02 -13.31 -16.02
C SER A 158 4.10 -12.14 -15.67
N GLN A 159 2.96 -12.41 -15.05
CA GLN A 159 2.05 -11.38 -14.56
C GLN A 159 1.92 -11.49 -13.04
N ALA A 160 1.81 -10.34 -12.38
CA ALA A 160 1.53 -10.27 -10.96
C ALA A 160 0.56 -9.13 -10.68
N ALA A 161 -0.12 -9.24 -9.53
CA ALA A 161 -1.02 -8.23 -9.03
C ALA A 161 -0.75 -7.97 -7.56
N ALA A 162 -0.92 -6.72 -7.15
CA ALA A 162 -0.73 -6.28 -5.78
C ALA A 162 -1.77 -5.23 -5.41
N LEU A 163 -1.98 -5.09 -4.10
CA LEU A 163 -2.93 -4.17 -3.51
C LEU A 163 -2.21 -3.35 -2.45
N ALA A 164 -2.37 -2.03 -2.49
CA ALA A 164 -1.90 -1.16 -1.41
C ALA A 164 -3.05 -0.28 -0.91
N LYS A 165 -2.99 0.11 0.37
CA LYS A 165 -4.01 0.96 1.02
C LYS A 165 -3.35 2.20 1.61
N THR A 166 -4.03 3.35 1.52
CA THR A 166 -3.56 4.59 2.15
C THR A 166 -3.84 4.64 3.65
N GLY A 167 -4.71 3.75 4.13
CA GLY A 167 -5.11 3.64 5.53
C GLY A 167 -6.23 4.62 5.92
N VAL A 168 -6.94 5.19 4.94
CA VAL A 168 -7.99 6.19 5.15
C VAL A 168 -9.26 5.82 4.39
N PRO A 169 -10.40 5.65 5.08
CA PRO A 169 -11.67 5.39 4.44
C PRO A 169 -12.25 6.70 3.88
N TRP A 170 -11.73 7.16 2.73
CA TRP A 170 -12.11 8.45 2.14
C TRP A 170 -13.61 8.58 1.87
N GLY A 171 -14.29 7.46 1.64
CA GLY A 171 -15.74 7.46 1.44
C GLY A 171 -16.59 7.69 2.68
N GLU A 172 -16.00 7.66 3.87
CA GLU A 172 -16.68 7.92 5.14
C GLU A 172 -16.36 9.31 5.70
N CYS A 173 -15.60 10.12 4.96
CA CYS A 173 -15.19 11.44 5.41
C CYS A 173 -16.37 12.41 5.50
N ALA A 174 -16.54 13.05 6.67
CA ALA A 174 -17.54 14.09 6.88
C ALA A 174 -16.99 15.21 7.77
N PHE A 175 -17.44 16.44 7.53
CA PHE A 175 -17.11 17.57 8.40
C PHE A 175 -17.92 17.49 9.70
N SER A 176 -17.25 17.61 10.85
CA SER A 176 -17.91 17.53 12.18
C SER A 176 -18.80 18.74 12.47
N SER A 177 -18.44 19.91 11.94
CA SER A 177 -19.13 21.18 12.19
C SER A 177 -18.89 22.13 11.04
N LEU A 178 -19.79 22.10 10.05
CA LEU A 178 -19.87 23.17 9.05
C LEU A 178 -20.62 24.36 9.67
N PRO A 179 -20.20 25.62 9.43
CA PRO A 179 -21.00 26.77 9.82
C PRO A 179 -22.37 26.66 9.17
N LYS A 180 -23.42 26.67 9.99
CA LYS A 180 -24.80 26.65 9.50
C LYS A 180 -25.04 27.94 8.70
N PRO A 181 -25.56 27.88 7.46
CA PRO A 181 -25.94 29.08 6.75
C PRO A 181 -26.93 29.85 7.64
N THR A 182 -26.61 31.11 7.93
CA THR A 182 -27.51 32.00 8.67
C THR A 182 -28.78 32.13 7.80
N PRO A 183 -29.99 31.89 8.34
CA PRO A 183 -31.21 31.95 7.55
C PRO A 183 -31.31 33.30 6.86
N GLU A 184 -31.54 33.28 5.55
CA GLU A 184 -31.81 34.48 4.77
C GLU A 184 -33.04 35.19 5.39
N PRO A 185 -32.97 36.51 5.63
CA PRO A 185 -34.10 37.22 6.23
C PRO A 185 -35.33 36.99 5.36
N THR A 186 -36.32 36.29 5.91
CA THR A 186 -37.61 36.10 5.24
C THR A 186 -38.19 37.48 4.97
N HIS A 187 -38.17 37.89 3.70
CA HIS A 187 -38.83 39.12 3.27
C HIS A 187 -40.32 38.98 3.60
N THR A 188 -40.77 39.61 4.69
CA THR A 188 -42.18 39.83 4.94
C THR A 188 -42.73 40.62 3.76
N PRO A 189 -43.77 40.14 3.05
CA PRO A 189 -44.38 40.90 1.97
C PRO A 189 -44.91 42.22 2.56
N LYS A 190 -44.28 43.33 2.18
CA LYS A 190 -44.70 44.68 2.55
C LYS A 190 -45.95 45.02 1.72
N PRO A 191 -47.07 45.47 2.31
CA PRO A 191 -48.22 45.92 1.55
C PRO A 191 -47.84 47.12 0.67
N THR A 192 -48.20 47.04 -0.61
CA THR A 192 -47.90 48.04 -1.63
C THR A 192 -48.66 49.33 -1.33
N THR A 193 -47.95 50.40 -0.98
CA THR A 193 -48.50 51.77 -1.05
C THR A 193 -47.54 52.59 -1.91
N SER A 194 -48.10 53.11 -2.99
CA SER A 194 -47.43 53.90 -4.02
C SER A 194 -46.80 55.17 -3.44
N GLY A 195 -45.49 55.37 -3.60
CA GLY A 195 -44.81 56.62 -3.27
C GLY A 195 -43.28 56.56 -3.16
N SER A 196 -42.60 56.99 -4.24
CA SER A 196 -41.25 57.62 -4.34
C SER A 196 -39.99 56.89 -3.81
N PRO A 197 -38.79 57.12 -4.42
CA PRO A 197 -37.60 56.29 -4.23
C PRO A 197 -36.82 56.73 -2.97
N SER A 198 -36.68 55.82 -2.01
CA SER A 198 -35.79 55.99 -0.87
C SER A 198 -34.92 54.75 -0.71
N SER A 199 -33.62 55.00 -0.64
CA SER A 199 -32.48 54.09 -0.64
C SER A 199 -32.63 52.95 0.37
N LYS A 200 -32.67 51.72 -0.14
CA LYS A 200 -32.69 50.49 0.65
C LYS A 200 -31.28 50.23 1.21
N PRO A 201 -31.05 50.18 2.52
CA PRO A 201 -29.80 49.62 3.03
C PRO A 201 -29.81 48.11 2.75
N THR A 202 -28.93 47.68 1.84
CA THR A 202 -28.62 46.27 1.62
C THR A 202 -27.87 45.77 2.84
N SER A 203 -28.58 45.23 3.83
CA SER A 203 -27.97 44.42 4.89
C SER A 203 -27.42 43.16 4.24
N SER A 204 -26.10 43.12 4.03
CA SER A 204 -25.41 41.87 3.70
C SER A 204 -25.66 40.85 4.82
N PRO A 205 -25.96 39.59 4.50
CA PRO A 205 -26.03 38.55 5.51
C PRO A 205 -24.65 38.38 6.14
N THR A 206 -24.50 38.80 7.40
CA THR A 206 -23.32 38.49 8.21
C THR A 206 -23.36 36.99 8.48
N SER A 207 -22.64 36.22 7.66
CA SER A 207 -22.36 34.81 7.93
C SER A 207 -21.67 34.73 9.29
N SER A 208 -22.32 34.09 10.26
CA SER A 208 -21.75 33.88 11.59
C SER A 208 -20.53 32.97 11.43
N ALA A 209 -19.32 33.55 11.47
CA ALA A 209 -18.10 32.79 11.34
C ALA A 209 -18.07 31.69 12.43
N PRO A 210 -17.75 30.43 12.07
CA PRO A 210 -17.66 29.36 13.05
C PRO A 210 -16.59 29.72 14.09
N THR A 211 -16.96 29.63 15.37
CA THR A 211 -16.11 30.03 16.50
C THR A 211 -15.05 28.97 16.86
N GLY A 212 -14.96 27.87 16.11
CA GLY A 212 -14.05 26.76 16.40
C GLY A 212 -13.40 26.16 15.15
N PRO A 213 -12.36 25.33 15.33
CA PRO A 213 -11.70 24.61 14.26
C PRO A 213 -12.69 23.71 13.51
N ILE A 214 -12.52 23.60 12.20
CA ILE A 214 -13.38 22.77 11.36
C ILE A 214 -12.65 21.46 11.12
N HIS A 215 -13.24 20.34 11.55
CA HIS A 215 -12.61 19.03 11.42
C HIS A 215 -13.26 18.23 10.29
N LEU A 216 -12.44 17.65 9.41
CA LEU A 216 -12.85 16.58 8.52
C LEU A 216 -12.51 15.24 9.17
N VAL A 217 -13.51 14.45 9.49
CA VAL A 217 -13.37 13.17 10.18
C VAL A 217 -13.54 12.05 9.17
N CYS A 218 -12.50 11.24 9.00
CA CYS A 218 -12.43 10.10 8.10
C CYS A 218 -12.16 8.82 8.91
N GLY A 219 -13.20 8.21 9.46
CA GLY A 219 -13.06 7.09 10.40
C GLY A 219 -12.29 7.51 11.65
N ALA A 220 -11.08 6.95 11.84
CA ALA A 220 -10.21 7.25 12.99
C ALA A 220 -9.22 8.41 12.75
N ILE A 221 -9.33 9.12 11.63
CA ILE A 221 -8.43 10.22 11.26
C ILE A 221 -9.23 11.52 11.32
N THR A 222 -8.65 12.50 11.99
CA THR A 222 -9.19 13.87 12.09
C THR A 222 -8.22 14.81 11.39
N ILE A 223 -8.74 15.60 10.46
CA ILE A 223 -7.97 16.55 9.67
C ILE A 223 -8.47 17.95 10.02
N ASP A 224 -7.57 18.81 10.47
CA ASP A 224 -7.90 20.13 10.99
C ASP A 224 -7.83 21.21 9.93
N TYR A 225 -8.92 21.96 9.78
CA TYR A 225 -9.05 23.09 8.87
C TYR A 225 -9.25 24.41 9.61
N THR A 226 -8.69 25.45 9.02
CA THR A 226 -8.95 26.84 9.38
C THR A 226 -9.77 27.53 8.29
N LEU A 227 -10.57 28.53 8.68
CA LEU A 227 -11.33 29.32 7.72
C LEU A 227 -10.43 30.42 7.13
N GLY A 228 -10.03 30.23 5.88
CA GLY A 228 -9.23 31.19 5.13
C GLY A 228 -10.07 32.31 4.50
N PRO A 229 -9.40 33.33 3.94
CA PRO A 229 -10.05 34.42 3.22
C PRO A 229 -10.89 33.88 2.05
N GLY A 230 -12.09 34.45 1.87
CA GLY A 230 -13.04 34.01 0.84
C GLY A 230 -13.88 32.78 1.22
N GLY A 231 -13.91 32.39 2.50
CA GLY A 231 -14.74 31.28 2.97
C GLY A 231 -14.24 29.92 2.48
N ARG A 232 -12.93 29.75 2.32
CA ARG A 232 -12.30 28.47 1.97
C ARG A 232 -11.73 27.81 3.21
N LEU A 233 -11.81 26.50 3.26
CA LEU A 233 -11.15 25.70 4.29
C LEU A 233 -9.70 25.51 3.87
N VAL A 234 -8.78 25.94 4.72
CA VAL A 234 -7.33 25.79 4.52
C VAL A 234 -6.82 24.77 5.52
N LEU A 235 -6.15 23.74 5.01
CA LEU A 235 -5.56 22.69 5.84
C LEU A 235 -4.50 23.29 6.77
N THR A 236 -4.60 22.98 8.07
CA THR A 236 -3.74 23.60 9.10
C THR A 236 -2.28 23.14 8.97
N ASP A 237 -2.07 21.84 8.75
CA ASP A 237 -0.73 21.27 8.58
C ASP A 237 -0.73 20.17 7.50
N PRO A 238 -0.42 20.53 6.23
CA PRO A 238 -0.31 19.54 5.15
C PRO A 238 0.85 18.55 5.36
N GLY A 239 1.91 18.95 6.07
CA GLY A 239 3.06 18.10 6.35
C GLY A 239 2.74 17.00 7.34
N ALA A 240 2.06 17.35 8.45
CA ALA A 240 1.59 16.38 9.43
C ALA A 240 0.60 15.38 8.79
N LEU A 241 -0.32 15.85 7.95
CA LEU A 241 -1.23 14.96 7.23
C LEU A 241 -0.46 13.99 6.33
N SER A 242 0.48 14.49 5.51
CA SER A 242 1.29 13.62 4.65
C SER A 242 2.07 12.57 5.44
N ASN A 243 2.68 12.94 6.56
CA ASN A 243 3.44 12.03 7.41
C ASN A 243 2.53 10.98 8.08
N LEU A 244 1.34 11.39 8.54
CA LEU A 244 0.34 10.49 9.12
C LEU A 244 -0.13 9.46 8.08
N LEU A 245 -0.43 9.90 6.85
CA LEU A 245 -0.86 9.04 5.77
C LEU A 245 0.24 8.05 5.38
N LYS A 246 1.48 8.52 5.24
CA LYS A 246 2.64 7.66 4.95
C LYS A 246 2.89 6.62 6.04
N ALA A 247 2.72 6.97 7.31
CA ALA A 247 2.87 6.05 8.42
C ALA A 247 1.80 4.95 8.45
N ARG A 248 0.67 5.16 7.76
CA ARG A 248 -0.45 4.20 7.66
C ARG A 248 -0.48 3.43 6.34
N LEU A 249 0.47 3.70 5.46
CA LEU A 249 0.58 3.02 4.17
C LEU A 249 0.84 1.53 4.42
N VAL A 250 -0.01 0.68 3.86
CA VAL A 250 0.15 -0.78 3.93
C VAL A 250 0.14 -1.35 2.52
N GLY A 251 1.19 -2.09 2.17
CA GLY A 251 1.33 -2.88 0.94
C GLY A 251 1.39 -4.37 1.25
#